data_AF-A0A955EK46-F1
#
_entry.id   AF-A0A955EK46-F1
#
_cell.length_a   1.000
_cell.length_b   1.000
_cell.length_c   1.000
_cell.angle_alpha   90.00
_cell.angle_beta   90.00
_cell.angle_gamma   90.00
#
_symmetry.space_group_name_H-M   'P 1'
#
loop_
_entity.id
_entity.type
_entity.pdbx_description
1 polymer ?
#
loop_
_entity_poly.entity_id
_entity_poly.type
_entity_poly.pdbx_seq_one_letter_code
_entity_poly.pdbx_strand_id
1 'polypeptide(L)'
;HIHVPEGATPKDGPSAGVGMCTAILSALTGVPVRADVAMTGEITLRGEVLPIGGLKEKLLAALRGGIKTVVIPSENERDLAEIPPNITRDLKIKPVKWIDEVLEIALARWPLVTAAGEEDGERIVEGEQNTPGDDTTIRPH
;
A
#
# COMPACT_ATOMS: atom_id res chain seq x y z
N HIS A 1 12.04 -5.52 -14.68
CA HIS A 1 13.03 -4.45 -14.44
C HIS A 1 12.36 -3.42 -13.53
N ILE A 2 12.96 -3.10 -12.38
CA ILE A 2 12.44 -2.10 -11.44
C ILE A 2 13.35 -0.87 -11.57
N HIS A 3 12.74 0.29 -11.83
CA HIS A 3 13.45 1.55 -11.92
C HIS A 3 12.87 2.53 -10.90
N VAL A 4 13.73 3.15 -10.10
CA VAL A 4 13.35 4.20 -9.15
C VAL A 4 14.03 5.52 -9.57
N PRO A 5 13.30 6.45 -10.22
CA PRO A 5 13.85 7.67 -10.82
C PRO A 5 14.64 8.55 -9.85
N GLU A 6 15.50 9.44 -10.33
CA GLU A 6 16.54 10.18 -9.57
C GLU A 6 17.74 9.32 -9.17
N GLY A 7 18.40 8.66 -10.13
CA GLY A 7 19.51 7.74 -9.83
C GLY A 7 20.74 8.35 -9.15
N ALA A 8 20.83 9.69 -9.05
CA ALA A 8 21.94 10.39 -8.39
C ALA A 8 21.77 10.49 -6.86
N THR A 9 20.54 10.37 -6.35
CA THR A 9 20.24 10.34 -4.92
C THR A 9 20.16 8.88 -4.48
N PRO A 10 21.01 8.42 -3.53
CA PRO A 10 20.91 7.07 -2.99
C PRO A 10 19.53 6.85 -2.38
N LYS A 11 18.83 5.80 -2.82
CA LYS A 11 17.52 5.40 -2.29
C LYS A 11 17.68 4.16 -1.42
N ASP A 12 18.53 4.29 -0.42
CA ASP A 12 18.80 3.22 0.53
C ASP A 12 17.71 3.18 1.61
N GLY A 13 17.21 1.98 1.87
CA GLY A 13 16.33 1.70 3.00
C GLY A 13 15.20 0.72 2.67
N PRO A 14 14.89 -0.23 3.55
CA PRO A 14 13.86 -1.25 3.31
C PRO A 14 12.43 -0.68 3.24
N SER A 15 12.24 0.58 3.65
CA SER A 15 10.94 1.23 3.82
C SER A 15 10.12 1.48 2.53
N ALA A 16 10.67 1.14 1.36
CA ALA A 16 9.97 1.14 0.08
C ALA A 16 9.41 -0.25 -0.30
N GLY A 17 9.55 -1.26 0.58
CA GLY A 17 9.18 -2.65 0.32
C GLY A 17 7.73 -2.82 -0.14
N VAL A 18 6.77 -2.23 0.59
CA VAL A 18 5.35 -2.25 0.20
C VAL A 18 5.08 -1.56 -1.15
N GLY A 19 5.79 -0.47 -1.45
CA GLY A 19 5.67 0.24 -2.72
C GLY A 19 6.17 -0.59 -3.90
N MET A 20 7.32 -1.25 -3.74
CA MET A 20 7.85 -2.16 -4.74
C MET A 20 6.93 -3.38 -4.96
N CYS A 21 6.43 -3.98 -3.88
CA CYS A 21 5.50 -5.11 -3.96
C CYS A 21 4.23 -4.72 -4.75
N THR A 22 3.62 -3.59 -4.40
CA THR A 22 2.42 -3.07 -5.09
C THR A 22 2.69 -2.79 -6.57
N ALA A 23 3.84 -2.19 -6.91
CA ALA A 23 4.21 -1.92 -8.29
C ALA A 23 4.43 -3.20 -9.11
N ILE A 24 5.07 -4.21 -8.52
CA ILE A 24 5.25 -5.52 -9.16
C ILE A 24 3.89 -6.18 -9.39
N LEU A 25 3.01 -6.20 -8.39
CA LEU A 25 1.70 -6.83 -8.52
C LEU A 25 0.86 -6.12 -9.59
N SER A 26 0.88 -4.79 -9.61
CA SER A 26 0.23 -3.98 -10.64
C SER A 26 0.74 -4.33 -12.04
N ALA A 27 2.06 -4.43 -12.21
CA ALA A 27 2.67 -4.80 -13.49
C ALA A 27 2.30 -6.22 -13.95
N LEU A 28 2.14 -7.17 -13.02
CA LEU A 28 1.76 -8.55 -13.31
C LEU A 28 0.27 -8.72 -13.62
N THR A 29 -0.59 -7.96 -12.94
CA THR A 29 -2.06 -8.11 -13.02
C THR A 29 -2.72 -7.12 -13.97
N GLY A 30 -2.01 -6.10 -14.43
CA GLY A 30 -2.57 -5.01 -15.23
C GLY A 30 -3.52 -4.09 -14.46
N VAL A 31 -3.61 -4.23 -13.14
CA VAL A 31 -4.46 -3.38 -12.30
C VAL A 31 -3.70 -2.08 -11.97
N PRO A 32 -4.25 -0.89 -12.29
CA PRO A 32 -3.57 0.38 -12.00
C PRO A 32 -3.42 0.64 -10.49
N VAL A 33 -2.28 1.23 -10.10
CA VAL A 33 -2.08 1.79 -8.76
C VAL A 33 -2.64 3.21 -8.71
N ARG A 34 -3.30 3.55 -7.61
CA ARG A 34 -3.84 4.88 -7.35
C ARG A 34 -2.73 5.91 -7.14
N ALA A 35 -2.78 6.99 -7.93
CA ALA A 35 -1.80 8.07 -7.85
C ALA A 35 -2.01 9.00 -6.62
N ASP A 36 -3.15 8.92 -5.95
CA ASP A 36 -3.50 9.73 -4.77
C ASP A 36 -3.14 9.06 -3.44
N VAL A 37 -2.38 7.96 -3.48
CA VAL A 37 -1.95 7.16 -2.32
C VAL A 37 -0.43 7.11 -2.24
N ALA A 38 0.12 7.55 -1.12
CA ALA A 38 1.51 7.30 -0.73
C ALA A 38 1.56 6.11 0.24
N MET A 39 2.64 5.34 0.23
CA MET A 39 2.83 4.21 1.14
C MET A 39 4.29 4.10 1.57
N THR A 40 4.50 3.70 2.83
CA THR A 40 5.83 3.38 3.36
C THR A 40 5.71 2.18 4.30
N GLY A 41 6.74 1.37 4.34
CA GLY A 41 6.77 0.15 5.13
C GLY A 41 7.85 -0.78 4.62
N GLU A 42 8.55 -1.43 5.53
CA GLU A 42 9.29 -2.64 5.20
C GLU A 42 8.29 -3.80 5.08
N ILE A 43 8.59 -4.79 4.25
CA ILE A 43 7.72 -5.96 4.06
C ILE A 43 8.52 -7.24 4.28
N THR A 44 7.96 -8.15 5.07
CA THR A 44 8.53 -9.48 5.27
C THR A 44 8.14 -10.41 4.12
N LEU A 45 8.82 -11.55 4.00
CA LEU A 45 8.41 -12.61 3.06
C LEU A 45 7.01 -13.18 3.35
N ARG A 46 6.50 -12.98 4.57
CA ARG A 46 5.15 -13.36 4.99
C ARG A 46 4.14 -12.24 4.78
N GLY A 47 4.50 -11.13 4.13
CA GLY A 47 3.56 -10.04 3.88
C GLY A 47 3.22 -9.16 5.10
N GLU A 48 3.92 -9.32 6.22
CA GLU A 48 3.80 -8.39 7.35
C GLU A 48 4.49 -7.07 7.03
N VAL A 49 3.84 -5.95 7.38
CA VAL A 49 4.33 -4.59 7.17
C VAL A 49 5.01 -4.11 8.45
N LEU A 50 6.33 -3.91 8.38
CA LEU A 50 7.18 -3.56 9.51
C LEU A 50 7.37 -2.05 9.66
N PRO A 51 7.63 -1.57 10.90
CA PRO A 51 7.80 -0.16 11.19
C PRO A 51 9.00 0.46 10.47
N ILE A 52 8.92 1.76 10.25
CA ILE A 52 9.94 2.55 9.56
C ILE A 52 10.39 3.74 10.40
N GLY A 53 11.61 4.22 10.13
CA GLY A 53 12.09 5.50 10.65
C GLY A 53 11.68 6.68 9.76
N GLY A 54 11.76 7.89 10.32
CA GLY A 54 11.57 9.15 9.59
C GLY A 54 10.13 9.38 9.12
N LEU A 55 9.14 8.98 9.92
CA LEU A 55 7.73 9.10 9.56
C LEU A 55 7.33 10.55 9.27
N LYS A 56 7.83 11.50 10.07
CA LYS A 56 7.57 12.93 9.93
C LYS A 56 8.01 13.46 8.56
N GLU A 57 9.23 13.14 8.15
CA GLU A 57 9.81 13.59 6.87
C GLU A 57 9.01 13.01 5.69
N LYS A 58 8.57 11.75 5.82
CA LYS A 58 7.76 11.05 4.81
C LYS A 58 6.35 11.63 4.68
N LEU A 59 5.67 11.91 5.79
CA LEU A 59 4.36 12.57 5.76
C LEU A 59 4.45 13.99 5.19
N LEU A 60 5.50 14.74 5.54
CA LEU A 60 5.72 16.07 4.99
C LEU A 60 6.00 16.02 3.48
N ALA A 61 6.74 15.01 3.01
CA ALA A 61 6.96 14.79 1.58
C ALA A 61 5.66 14.45 0.85
N ALA A 62 4.80 13.60 1.41
CA ALA A 62 3.49 13.29 0.86
C ALA A 62 2.60 14.55 0.75
N LEU A 63 2.56 15.36 1.82
CA LEU A 63 1.81 16.62 1.84
C LEU A 63 2.32 17.60 0.77
N ARG A 64 3.65 17.78 0.64
CA ARG A 64 4.25 18.62 -0.41
C ARG A 64 3.99 18.08 -1.81
N GLY A 65 3.92 16.76 -1.97
CA GLY A 65 3.53 16.10 -3.21
C GLY A 65 2.03 16.20 -3.53
N GLY A 66 1.22 16.83 -2.67
CA GLY A 66 -0.22 16.94 -2.85
C GLY A 66 -0.97 15.62 -2.65
N ILE A 67 -0.33 14.60 -2.06
CA ILE A 67 -0.92 13.30 -1.81
C ILE A 67 -1.73 13.36 -0.52
N LYS A 68 -3.01 12.98 -0.61
CA LYS A 68 -3.95 13.08 0.52
C LYS A 68 -4.03 11.81 1.35
N THR A 69 -3.80 10.63 0.77
CA THR A 69 -3.88 9.36 1.49
C THR A 69 -2.49 8.81 1.72
N VAL A 70 -2.16 8.46 2.96
CA VAL A 70 -0.86 7.87 3.30
C VAL A 70 -1.03 6.59 4.09
N VAL A 71 -0.50 5.49 3.56
CA VAL A 71 -0.45 4.18 4.21
C VAL A 71 0.84 4.08 5.03
N ILE A 72 0.71 3.73 6.30
CA ILE A 72 1.82 3.60 7.25
C ILE A 72 1.74 2.27 7.99
N PRO A 73 2.87 1.74 8.51
CA PRO A 73 2.83 0.56 9.37
C PRO A 73 2.03 0.84 10.65
N SER A 74 1.24 -0.12 11.11
CA SER A 74 0.42 -0.03 12.33
C SER A 74 1.25 0.34 13.56
N GLU A 75 2.47 -0.19 13.67
CA GLU A 75 3.39 0.13 14.77
C GLU A 75 3.88 1.58 14.78
N ASN A 76 3.82 2.28 13.64
CA ASN A 76 4.18 3.70 13.54
C ASN A 76 3.04 4.65 13.95
N GLU A 77 1.85 4.13 14.27
CA GLU A 77 0.73 4.97 14.72
C GLU A 77 1.07 5.76 15.99
N ARG A 78 1.85 5.16 16.89
CA ARG A 78 2.35 5.83 18.12
C ARG A 78 3.21 7.06 17.82
N ASP A 79 3.92 7.05 16.70
CA ASP A 79 4.85 8.14 16.33
C ASP A 79 4.07 9.35 15.80
N LEU A 80 2.79 9.19 15.42
CA LEU A 80 1.94 10.29 14.98
C LEU A 80 1.72 11.34 16.09
N ALA A 81 1.83 10.95 17.36
CA ALA A 81 1.72 11.86 18.49
C ALA A 81 2.83 12.93 18.51
N GLU A 82 4.00 12.62 17.93
CA GLU A 82 5.15 13.54 17.85
C GLU A 82 5.07 14.48 16.64
N ILE A 83 4.09 14.26 15.75
CA ILE A 83 3.97 14.99 14.50
C ILE A 83 3.01 16.17 14.67
N PRO A 84 3.43 17.39 14.25
CA PRO A 84 2.59 18.56 14.32
C PRO A 84 1.21 18.36 13.66
N PRO A 85 0.11 18.80 14.32
CA PRO A 85 -1.25 18.55 13.83
C PRO A 85 -1.56 19.22 12.49
N ASN A 86 -0.83 20.27 12.11
CA ASN A 86 -0.96 20.88 10.79
C ASN A 86 -0.50 19.96 9.65
N ILE A 87 0.30 18.93 9.92
CA ILE A 87 0.68 17.93 8.91
C ILE A 87 -0.36 16.80 8.88
N THR A 88 -0.76 16.30 10.05
CA THR A 88 -1.65 15.13 10.13
C THR A 88 -3.11 15.45 9.80
N ARG A 89 -3.58 16.69 9.99
CA ARG A 89 -4.97 17.08 9.66
C ARG A 89 -5.28 17.10 8.17
N ASP A 90 -4.27 17.40 7.34
CA ASP A 90 -4.43 17.49 5.89
C ASP A 90 -4.23 16.13 5.19
N LEU A 91 -3.91 15.08 5.96
CA LEU A 91 -3.61 13.75 5.47
C LEU A 91 -4.60 12.71 6.03
N LYS A 92 -5.13 11.87 5.15
CA LYS A 92 -5.84 10.64 5.50
C LYS A 92 -4.82 9.53 5.73
N ILE A 93 -4.40 9.37 6.98
CA ILE A 93 -3.42 8.35 7.39
C ILE A 93 -4.12 7.02 7.61
N LYS A 94 -3.55 5.94 7.07
CA LYS A 94 -4.06 4.56 7.13
C LYS A 94 -3.00 3.63 7.71
N PRO A 95 -3.08 3.33 9.02
CA PRO A 95 -2.26 2.30 9.64
C PRO A 95 -2.67 0.92 9.12
N VAL A 96 -1.69 0.11 8.73
CA VAL A 96 -1.90 -1.26 8.23
C VAL A 96 -0.89 -2.22 8.83
N LYS A 97 -1.24 -3.50 8.94
CA LYS A 97 -0.32 -4.53 9.43
C LYS A 97 0.09 -5.50 8.32
N TRP A 98 -0.74 -5.68 7.30
CA TRP A 98 -0.52 -6.68 6.26
C TRP A 98 -0.57 -6.07 4.87
N ILE A 99 0.13 -6.72 3.93
CA ILE A 99 0.20 -6.26 2.55
C ILE A 99 -1.17 -6.26 1.87
N ASP A 100 -2.07 -7.17 2.22
CA ASP A 100 -3.41 -7.24 1.62
C ASP A 100 -4.19 -5.92 1.85
N GLU A 101 -4.09 -5.36 3.05
CA GLU A 101 -4.69 -4.06 3.40
C GLU A 101 -4.08 -2.92 2.57
N VAL A 102 -2.76 -2.96 2.33
CA VAL A 102 -2.09 -1.99 1.45
C VAL A 102 -2.65 -2.08 0.04
N LEU A 103 -2.79 -3.30 -0.49
CA LEU A 103 -3.23 -3.55 -1.86
C LEU A 103 -4.69 -3.13 -2.05
N GLU A 104 -5.57 -3.38 -1.08
CA GLU A 104 -6.96 -2.89 -1.09
C GLU A 104 -7.05 -1.37 -1.18
N ILE A 105 -6.15 -0.66 -0.48
CA ILE A 105 -6.11 0.81 -0.48
C ILE A 105 -5.47 1.35 -1.76
N ALA A 106 -4.41 0.69 -2.25
CA ALA A 106 -3.54 1.21 -3.29
C ALA A 106 -3.97 0.85 -4.71
N LEU A 107 -4.59 -0.31 -4.93
CA LEU A 107 -5.02 -0.72 -6.26
C LEU A 107 -6.38 -0.11 -6.62
N ALA A 108 -6.61 0.16 -7.90
CA ALA A 108 -7.89 0.69 -8.38
C ALA A 108 -9.06 -0.30 -8.22
N ARG A 109 -8.75 -1.60 -8.19
CA ARG A 109 -9.68 -2.71 -7.92
C ARG A 109 -8.89 -3.93 -7.43
N TRP A 110 -9.56 -4.89 -6.80
CA TRP A 110 -8.91 -6.16 -6.49
C TRP A 110 -8.59 -6.93 -7.79
N PRO A 111 -7.40 -7.53 -7.94
CA PRO A 111 -7.06 -8.32 -9.12
C PRO A 111 -7.97 -9.56 -9.19
N LEU A 112 -8.69 -9.68 -10.30
CA LEU A 112 -9.45 -10.89 -10.60
C LEU A 112 -8.46 -11.96 -11.07
N VAL A 113 -8.43 -13.10 -10.38
CA VAL A 113 -7.68 -14.26 -10.85
C VAL A 113 -8.46 -14.87 -12.01
N THR A 114 -8.10 -14.54 -13.25
CA THR A 114 -8.50 -15.33 -14.40
C THR A 114 -7.63 -16.59 -14.39
N ALA A 115 -8.23 -17.75 -14.09
CA ALA A 115 -7.53 -19.01 -14.27
C ALA A 115 -6.98 -19.04 -15.70
N ALA A 116 -5.65 -19.18 -15.84
CA ALA A 116 -5.00 -19.21 -17.14
C ALA A 116 -5.56 -20.41 -17.92
N GLY A 117 -6.44 -20.15 -18.90
CA GLY A 117 -7.02 -21.21 -19.73
C GLY A 117 -8.33 -20.94 -20.46
N GLU A 118 -9.01 -19.80 -20.31
CA GLU A 118 -10.18 -19.49 -21.14
C GLU A 118 -10.07 -18.08 -21.74
N GLU A 119 -9.94 -18.07 -23.07
CA GLU A 119 -9.93 -16.88 -23.92
C GLU A 119 -11.26 -16.10 -23.79
N ASP A 120 -11.13 -14.77 -23.82
CA ASP A 120 -12.16 -13.75 -24.06
C ASP A 120 -13.64 -14.16 -23.86
N GLY A 121 -14.16 -13.81 -22.68
CA GLY A 121 -15.59 -13.83 -22.41
C GLY A 121 -15.91 -12.93 -21.25
N GLU A 122 -16.48 -11.76 -21.55
CA GLU A 122 -17.06 -10.80 -20.62
C GLU A 122 -17.93 -11.52 -19.57
N ARG A 123 -17.39 -11.73 -18.36
CA ARG A 123 -18.15 -12.17 -17.19
C ARG A 123 -18.06 -11.10 -16.13
N ILE A 124 -19.10 -10.27 -16.12
CA ILE A 124 -19.57 -9.52 -14.96
C ILE A 124 -19.85 -10.56 -13.86
N VAL A 125 -19.00 -10.63 -12.85
CA VAL A 125 -19.34 -11.30 -11.59
C VAL A 125 -19.92 -10.23 -10.67
N GLU A 126 -21.24 -10.32 -10.49
CA GLU A 126 -22.00 -9.52 -9.55
C GLU A 126 -21.45 -9.72 -8.13
N GLY A 127 -21.39 -8.61 -7.38
CA GLY A 127 -20.64 -8.52 -6.14
C GLY A 127 -21.18 -9.38 -5.01
N GLU A 128 -20.25 -10.00 -4.28
CA GLU A 128 -20.49 -10.34 -2.88
C GLU A 128 -20.03 -9.18 -2.01
N GLN A 129 -21.01 -8.54 -1.36
CA GLN A 129 -20.80 -7.58 -0.30
C GLN A 129 -20.12 -8.29 0.87
N ASN A 130 -18.81 -8.15 1.01
CA ASN A 130 -18.15 -8.65 2.20
C ASN A 130 -18.37 -7.67 3.35
N THR A 131 -19.20 -8.08 4.31
CA THR A 131 -19.53 -7.32 5.53
C THR A 131 -18.32 -7.39 6.47
N PRO A 132 -17.88 -6.29 7.10
CA PRO A 132 -16.69 -6.33 7.94
C PRO A 132 -17.05 -6.88 9.33
N GLY A 133 -16.68 -8.14 9.57
CA GLY A 133 -16.69 -8.72 10.91
C GLY A 133 -16.85 -10.23 10.90
N ASP A 134 -15.74 -10.97 10.81
CA ASP A 134 -15.47 -12.07 11.73
C ASP A 134 -13.97 -12.40 11.72
N ASP A 135 -13.41 -12.49 12.91
CA ASP A 135 -12.04 -12.92 13.19
C ASP A 135 -12.05 -14.45 13.25
N THR A 136 -11.47 -15.15 12.26
CA THR A 136 -10.87 -16.51 12.33
C THR A 136 -10.82 -17.20 10.95
N THR A 137 -9.90 -16.86 10.04
CA THR A 137 -9.53 -17.82 8.98
C THR A 137 -8.16 -17.51 8.36
N ILE A 138 -7.42 -18.60 8.12
CA ILE A 138 -6.04 -18.71 7.61
C ILE A 138 -5.63 -17.60 6.63
N ARG A 139 -4.48 -16.97 6.92
CA ARG A 139 -3.78 -16.07 6.00
C ARG A 139 -2.76 -16.91 5.20
N PRO A 140 -2.84 -17.00 3.87
CA PRO A 140 -2.11 -17.98 3.07
C PRO A 140 -0.63 -17.63 2.81
N HIS A 141 -0.02 -16.75 3.61
CA HIS A 141 1.36 -16.27 3.51
C HIS A 141 2.16 -16.53 4.80
#